data_AF-A0A4Q8BDR9-F1
#
_entry.id   AF-A0A4Q8BDR9-F1
#
_cell.length_a   1.000
_cell.length_b   1.000
_cell.length_c   1.000
_cell.angle_alpha   90.00
_cell.angle_beta   90.00
_cell.angle_gamma   90.00
#
_symmetry.space_group_name_H-M   'P 1'
#
loop_
_entity.id
_entity.type
_entity.pdbx_description
1 polymer ?
#
loop_
_entity_poly.entity_id
_entity_poly.type
_entity_poly.pdbx_seq_one_letter_code
_entity_poly.pdbx_strand_id
1 'polypeptide(L)'
;MGTDPPCPARHAARCPDDPKSDLVAQVHHHSRTVIDAELRRLARKVPSLRRADLDVIAATLEEIAESLLLARLRNAAGHRTAAVASLFDSQRVDS
;
A
#
# COMPACT_ATOMS: atom_id res chain seq x y z
N MET A 1 -46.18 -21.66 14.12
CA MET A 1 -45.18 -22.02 13.08
C MET A 1 -44.91 -20.76 12.28
N GLY A 2 -43.70 -20.22 12.40
CA GLY A 2 -43.28 -19.00 11.72
C GLY A 2 -41.79 -18.81 12.00
N THR A 3 -40.97 -19.66 11.40
CA THR A 3 -39.52 -19.50 11.38
C THR A 3 -39.17 -18.45 10.34
N ASP A 4 -38.73 -17.28 10.79
CA ASP A 4 -38.06 -16.31 9.93
C ASP A 4 -36.80 -16.95 9.30
N PRO A 5 -36.57 -16.78 7.99
CA PRO A 5 -35.32 -17.24 7.38
C PRO A 5 -34.16 -16.33 7.79
N PRO A 6 -32.95 -16.89 8.02
CA PRO A 6 -31.79 -16.09 8.35
C PRO A 6 -31.39 -15.22 7.15
N CYS A 7 -31.31 -13.91 7.37
CA CYS A 7 -30.69 -12.97 6.44
C CYS A 7 -29.27 -13.45 6.10
N PRO A 8 -28.95 -13.77 4.84
CA PRO A 8 -27.58 -14.00 4.47
C PRO A 8 -26.85 -12.66 4.56
N ALA A 9 -25.93 -12.57 5.52
CA ALA A 9 -24.90 -11.54 5.56
C ALA A 9 -24.30 -11.48 4.16
N ARG A 10 -24.55 -10.38 3.45
CA ARG A 10 -23.93 -10.13 2.16
C ARG A 10 -22.43 -10.08 2.41
N HIS A 11 -21.76 -11.18 2.10
CA HIS A 11 -20.36 -11.16 1.75
C HIS A 11 -20.23 -10.12 0.65
N ALA A 12 -19.85 -8.90 1.03
CA ALA A 12 -19.40 -7.89 0.10
C ALA A 12 -18.15 -8.48 -0.55
N ALA A 13 -18.37 -9.22 -1.63
CA ALA A 13 -17.34 -9.60 -2.56
C ALA A 13 -16.62 -8.31 -2.90
N ARG A 14 -15.33 -8.23 -2.53
CA ARG A 14 -14.44 -7.17 -3.01
C ARG A 14 -14.63 -7.09 -4.52
N CYS A 15 -15.22 -6.00 -5.01
CA CYS A 15 -15.25 -5.75 -6.44
C CYS A 15 -13.79 -5.70 -6.91
N PRO A 16 -13.36 -6.58 -7.82
CA PRO A 16 -12.01 -6.55 -8.36
C PRO A 16 -11.71 -5.27 -9.17
N ASP A 17 -12.74 -4.46 -9.48
CA ASP A 17 -12.64 -3.20 -10.21
C ASP A 17 -12.83 -1.96 -9.31
N ASP A 18 -12.54 -2.05 -8.00
CA ASP A 18 -12.53 -0.85 -7.15
C ASP A 18 -11.26 -0.03 -7.40
N PRO A 19 -11.34 1.14 -8.06
CA PRO A 19 -10.16 1.95 -8.42
C PRO A 19 -9.37 2.39 -7.18
N LYS A 20 -10.02 2.46 -6.02
CA LYS A 20 -9.35 2.74 -4.75
C LYS A 20 -8.50 1.56 -4.28
N SER A 21 -8.98 0.34 -4.47
CA SER A 21 -8.23 -0.88 -4.16
C SER A 21 -7.02 -1.03 -5.09
N ASP A 22 -7.17 -0.72 -6.37
CA ASP A 22 -6.08 -0.71 -7.34
C ASP A 22 -5.02 0.34 -7.00
N LEU A 23 -5.43 1.56 -6.66
CA LEU A 23 -4.52 2.61 -6.24
C LEU A 23 -3.78 2.24 -4.95
N VAL A 24 -4.45 1.62 -3.98
CA VAL A 24 -3.81 1.11 -2.76
C VAL A 24 -2.74 0.07 -3.11
N ALA A 25 -3.03 -0.85 -4.03
CA ALA A 25 -2.08 -1.84 -4.49
C ALA A 25 -0.87 -1.19 -5.22
N GLN A 26 -1.12 -0.20 -6.06
CA GLN A 26 -0.09 0.55 -6.78
C GLN A 26 0.83 1.30 -5.81
N VAL A 27 0.27 2.04 -4.85
CA VAL A 27 1.02 2.78 -3.83
C VAL A 27 1.85 1.82 -2.99
N HIS A 28 1.26 0.70 -2.56
CA HIS A 28 1.98 -0.33 -1.79
C HIS A 28 3.16 -0.91 -2.58
N HIS A 29 2.96 -1.24 -3.85
CA HIS A 29 4.01 -1.75 -4.72
C HIS A 29 5.13 -0.71 -4.95
N HIS A 30 4.77 0.55 -5.18
CA HIS A 30 5.73 1.64 -5.33
C HIS A 30 6.55 1.83 -4.04
N SER A 31 5.89 1.88 -2.87
CA SER A 31 6.56 1.99 -1.58
C SER A 31 7.56 0.86 -1.35
N ARG A 32 7.21 -0.39 -1.66
CA ARG A 32 8.15 -1.52 -1.57
C ARG A 32 9.36 -1.36 -2.48
N THR A 33 9.12 -0.99 -3.74
CA THR A 33 10.21 -0.77 -4.71
C THR A 33 11.20 0.30 -4.22
N VAL A 34 10.69 1.40 -3.67
CA VAL A 34 11.51 2.47 -3.10
C VAL A 34 12.29 1.97 -1.88
N ILE A 35 11.63 1.28 -0.93
CA ILE A 35 12.28 0.72 0.26
C ILE A 35 13.42 -0.21 -0.15
N ASP A 36 13.20 -1.12 -1.09
CA ASP A 36 14.22 -2.06 -1.57
C ASP A 36 15.41 -1.37 -2.26
N ALA A 37 15.14 -0.32 -3.05
CA ALA A 37 16.20 0.49 -3.66
C ALA A 37 17.03 1.22 -2.60
N GLU A 38 16.37 1.77 -1.59
CA GLU A 38 17.00 2.51 -0.50
C GLU A 38 17.81 1.61 0.44
N LEU A 39 17.30 0.42 0.78
CA LEU A 39 18.04 -0.58 1.56
C LEU A 39 19.30 -1.05 0.82
N ARG A 40 19.20 -1.29 -0.49
CA ARG A 40 20.38 -1.60 -1.32
C ARG A 40 21.37 -0.45 -1.34
N ARG A 41 20.90 0.79 -1.44
CA ARG A 41 21.77 1.98 -1.38
C ARG A 41 22.44 2.11 -0.02
N LEU A 42 21.71 1.88 1.06
CA LEU A 42 22.19 1.95 2.43
C LEU A 42 23.25 0.90 2.70
N ALA A 43 23.00 -0.36 2.31
CA ALA A 43 23.95 -1.46 2.44
C ALA A 43 25.29 -1.18 1.71
N ARG A 44 25.25 -0.51 0.55
CA ARG A 44 26.47 -0.07 -0.16
C ARG A 44 27.21 1.05 0.56
N LYS A 45 26.50 1.99 1.18
CA LYS A 45 27.09 3.16 1.86
C LYS A 45 27.62 2.82 3.25
N VAL A 46 27.05 1.83 3.91
CA VAL A 46 27.38 1.45 5.28
C VAL A 46 27.61 -0.07 5.34
N PRO A 47 28.79 -0.55 4.94
CA PRO A 47 29.09 -1.99 4.86
C PRO A 47 29.08 -2.71 6.21
N SER A 48 29.13 -1.97 7.32
CA SER A 48 29.04 -2.50 8.68
C SER A 48 27.62 -2.88 9.11
N LEU A 49 26.59 -2.46 8.37
CA LEU A 49 25.21 -2.89 8.64
C LEU A 49 25.07 -4.37 8.31
N ARG A 50 24.61 -5.14 9.29
CA ARG A 50 24.32 -6.56 9.10
C ARG A 50 22.96 -6.71 8.45
N ARG A 51 22.72 -7.91 7.92
CA ARG A 51 21.42 -8.25 7.33
C ARG A 51 20.25 -8.03 8.29
N ALA A 52 20.42 -8.43 9.56
CA ALA A 52 19.40 -8.23 10.59
C ALA A 52 19.06 -6.74 10.82
N ASP A 53 20.06 -5.87 10.76
CA ASP A 53 19.85 -4.42 10.94
C ASP A 53 19.04 -3.85 9.76
N LEU A 54 19.32 -4.32 8.52
CA LEU A 54 18.55 -3.95 7.33
C LEU A 54 17.11 -4.50 7.36
N ASP A 55 16.89 -5.70 7.88
CA ASP A 55 15.56 -6.29 8.00
C ASP A 55 14.69 -5.52 9.01
N VAL A 56 15.27 -5.06 10.13
CA VAL A 56 14.58 -4.18 11.08
C VAL A 56 14.19 -2.86 10.42
N ILE A 57 15.12 -2.23 9.69
CA ILE A 57 14.84 -0.98 8.95
C ILE A 57 13.73 -1.20 7.92
N ALA A 58 13.77 -2.31 7.18
CA ALA A 58 12.75 -2.67 6.20
C ALA A 58 11.37 -2.75 6.86
N ALA A 59 11.25 -3.51 7.96
CA ALA A 59 9.99 -3.67 8.68
C ALA A 59 9.45 -2.34 9.21
N THR A 60 10.29 -1.48 9.79
CA THR A 60 9.89 -0.15 10.26
C THR A 60 9.42 0.74 9.10
N LEU A 61 10.11 0.72 7.96
CA LEU A 61 9.71 1.51 6.80
C LEU A 61 8.39 1.01 6.20
N GLU A 62 8.17 -0.31 6.15
CA GLU A 62 6.90 -0.89 5.72
C GLU A 62 5.75 -0.49 6.66
N GLU A 63 5.96 -0.52 7.97
CA GLU A 63 4.95 -0.11 8.96
C GLU A 63 4.59 1.39 8.85
N ILE A 64 5.60 2.24 8.62
CA ILE A 64 5.40 3.67 8.39
C ILE A 64 4.60 3.89 7.09
N ALA A 65 4.96 3.22 6.00
CA ALA A 65 4.25 3.33 4.73
C ALA A 65 2.79 2.85 4.86
N GLU A 66 2.58 1.74 5.56
CA GLU A 66 1.24 1.21 5.84
C GLU A 66 0.41 2.21 6.65
N SER A 67 0.96 2.76 7.73
CA SER A 67 0.25 3.68 8.64
C SER A 67 -0.02 5.05 8.01
N LEU A 68 0.98 5.64 7.36
CA LEU A 68 0.90 7.01 6.86
C LEU A 68 0.31 7.12 5.46
N LEU A 69 0.44 6.08 4.63
CA LEU A 69 -0.03 6.12 3.25
C LEU A 69 -1.24 5.21 3.06
N LEU A 70 -1.08 3.91 3.30
CA LEU A 70 -2.06 2.91 2.88
C LEU A 70 -3.33 2.94 3.74
N ALA A 71 -3.19 2.99 5.06
CA ALA A 71 -4.32 3.11 5.98
C ALA A 71 -5.09 4.42 5.75
N ARG A 72 -4.38 5.53 5.51
CA ARG A 72 -5.03 6.82 5.21
C ARG A 72 -5.73 6.79 3.86
N LEU A 73 -5.13 6.19 2.84
CA LEU A 73 -5.71 6.06 1.52
C LEU A 73 -6.96 5.18 1.52
N ARG A 74 -6.93 4.03 2.23
CA ARG A 74 -8.11 3.17 2.42
C ARG A 74 -9.27 3.89 3.10
N ASN A 75 -8.99 4.89 3.93
CA ASN A 75 -10.00 5.71 4.61
C ASN A 75 -10.30 7.06 3.91
N ALA A 76 -9.62 7.38 2.81
CA ALA A 76 -9.79 8.65 2.12
C ALA A 76 -11.11 8.73 1.34
N ALA A 77 -11.67 9.94 1.27
CA ALA A 77 -12.80 10.27 0.41
C ALA A 77 -12.40 10.25 -1.08
N GLY A 78 -13.34 9.99 -1.99
CA GLY A 78 -13.08 9.78 -3.42
C GLY A 78 -12.33 10.91 -4.13
N HIS A 79 -12.56 12.17 -3.75
CA HIS A 79 -11.82 13.31 -4.34
C HIS A 79 -10.33 13.30 -3.94
N ARG A 80 -9.99 12.77 -2.76
CA ARG A 80 -8.61 12.63 -2.29
C ARG A 80 -7.90 11.46 -2.95
N THR A 81 -8.62 10.37 -3.24
CA THR A 81 -8.04 9.23 -3.96
C THR A 81 -7.68 9.61 -5.40
N ALA A 82 -8.51 10.41 -6.08
CA ALA A 82 -8.20 10.90 -7.43
C ALA A 82 -6.95 11.80 -7.48
N ALA A 83 -6.79 12.70 -6.51
CA ALA A 83 -5.59 13.53 -6.40
C ALA A 83 -4.32 12.73 -6.09
N VAL A 84 -4.44 11.63 -5.35
CA VAL A 84 -3.31 10.72 -5.12
C VAL A 84 -2.99 9.95 -6.39
N ALA A 85 -3.99 9.43 -7.11
CA ALA A 85 -3.79 8.71 -8.36
C ALA A 85 -2.98 9.51 -9.38
N SER A 86 -3.29 10.80 -9.56
CA SER A 86 -2.57 11.63 -10.53
C SER A 86 -1.08 11.81 -10.22
N LEU A 87 -0.67 11.74 -8.94
CA LEU A 87 0.74 11.79 -8.53
C LEU A 87 1.51 10.53 -8.99
N PHE A 88 0.84 9.38 -9.02
CA PHE A 88 1.43 8.11 -9.44
C PHE A 88 1.32 7.86 -10.95
N ASP A 89 0.29 8.40 -11.60
CA ASP A 89 0.15 8.33 -13.07
C ASP A 89 1.14 9.23 -13.80
N SER A 90 1.51 10.37 -13.22
CA SER A 90 2.52 11.28 -13.80
C SER A 90 3.91 10.64 -13.88
N GLN A 91 4.20 9.59 -13.09
CA GLN A 91 5.46 8.85 -13.17
C GLN A 91 5.50 7.79 -14.28
N ARG A 92 4.38 7.50 -14.95
CA ARG A 92 4.30 6.49 -16.02
C ARG A 92 4.58 7.03 -17.43
N VAL A 93 4.56 8.35 -17.62
CA VAL A 93 4.66 8.97 -18.95
C VAL A 93 6.11 9.15 -19.42
N ASP A 94 7.09 8.98 -18.53
CA ASP A 94 8.52 9.19 -18.81
C ASP A 94 9.33 7.87 -18.93
N SER A 95 8.71 6.75 -19.30
CA SER A 95 9.38 5.46 -19.54
C SER A 95 9.24 4.97 -20.98
#